data_AF-A0A5D0VAP2-F1
#
_entry.id   AF-A0A5D0VAP2-F1
#
_cell.length_a   1.000
_cell.length_b   1.000
_cell.length_c   1.000
_cell.angle_alpha   90.00
_cell.angle_beta   90.00
_cell.angle_gamma   90.00
#
_symmetry.space_group_name_H-M   'P 1'
#
loop_
_entity.id
_entity.type
_entity.pdbx_description
1 polymer ?
#
loop_
_entity_poly.entity_id
_entity_poly.type
_entity_poly.pdbx_seq_one_letter_code
_entity_poly.pdbx_strand_id
1 'polypeptide(L)'
;MADPIALVLDRSEDVSVSAFTELAPGDVVELGEAGHVDLLDYGACEEVRLTAGKLSVSSEGYVHEGGEKEVLRAGNCLQADSGTEEAKPDKGLTVTLRGLSLESKKAASLMLRFDEKLRSEYDTVFVSFEGGEPKRFDVLENILTAMPERDGDEQAVEVELFLQGKAPDYGVVMRKFTIDPAQVGRNTAVVIVK
;
A
#
# COMPACT_ATOMS: atom_id res chain seq x y z
N MET A 1 0.04 18.88 -1.14
CA MET A 1 -0.66 18.74 -2.44
C MET A 1 -2.11 18.35 -2.13
N ALA A 2 -2.97 18.05 -3.10
CA ALA A 2 -4.25 17.42 -2.75
C ALA A 2 -3.97 15.96 -2.36
N ASP A 3 -4.60 15.48 -1.28
CA ASP A 3 -4.42 14.10 -0.84
C ASP A 3 -4.93 13.14 -1.93
N PRO A 4 -4.18 12.08 -2.25
CA PRO A 4 -4.63 11.10 -3.22
C PRO A 4 -5.80 10.30 -2.66
N ILE A 5 -6.68 9.89 -3.57
CA ILE A 5 -7.97 9.28 -3.26
C ILE A 5 -7.89 7.75 -3.31
N ALA A 6 -7.07 7.21 -4.21
CA ALA A 6 -6.92 5.78 -4.38
C ALA A 6 -5.51 5.41 -4.89
N LEU A 7 -5.15 4.14 -4.78
CA LEU A 7 -3.95 3.57 -5.39
C LEU A 7 -4.35 2.48 -6.38
N VAL A 8 -3.84 2.57 -7.61
CA VAL A 8 -3.99 1.49 -8.59
C VAL A 8 -3.17 0.30 -8.10
N LEU A 9 -3.81 -0.84 -7.88
CA LEU A 9 -3.16 -2.08 -7.45
C LEU A 9 -2.86 -3.01 -8.62
N ASP A 10 -3.71 -3.00 -9.65
CA ASP A 10 -3.55 -3.76 -10.89
C ASP A 10 -4.38 -3.10 -12.00
N ARG A 11 -4.09 -3.45 -13.24
CA ARG A 11 -4.70 -2.86 -14.42
C ARG A 11 -4.62 -3.79 -15.61
N SER A 12 -5.56 -3.66 -16.54
CA SER A 12 -5.47 -4.30 -17.86
C SER A 12 -4.34 -3.73 -18.70
N GLU A 13 -3.72 -4.56 -19.54
CA GLU A 13 -2.58 -4.19 -20.40
C GLU A 13 -2.82 -2.97 -21.30
N ASP A 14 -4.07 -2.68 -21.67
CA ASP A 14 -4.44 -1.56 -22.53
C ASP A 14 -4.80 -0.27 -21.78
N VAL A 15 -4.87 -0.32 -20.44
CA VAL A 15 -5.14 0.87 -19.61
C VAL A 15 -3.84 1.64 -19.37
N SER A 16 -3.85 2.95 -19.61
CA SER A 16 -2.67 3.82 -19.59
C SER A 16 -2.10 4.10 -18.21
N VAL A 17 -2.91 3.98 -17.15
CA VAL A 17 -2.42 4.18 -15.79
C VAL A 17 -1.53 3.01 -15.37
N SER A 18 -0.40 3.32 -14.74
CA SER A 18 0.48 2.28 -14.23
C SER A 18 -0.07 1.69 -12.95
N ALA A 19 0.17 0.39 -12.75
CA ALA A 19 0.00 -0.20 -11.43
C ALA A 19 0.86 0.57 -10.42
N PHE A 20 0.35 0.68 -9.21
CA PHE A 20 0.93 1.40 -8.08
C PHE A 20 1.05 2.92 -8.24
N THR A 21 0.27 3.49 -9.15
CA THR A 21 0.11 4.93 -9.24
C THR A 21 -1.00 5.40 -8.29
N GLU A 22 -0.71 6.45 -7.53
CA GLU A 22 -1.71 7.14 -6.73
C GLU A 22 -2.55 8.06 -7.63
N LEU A 23 -3.86 7.98 -7.46
CA LEU A 23 -4.79 8.85 -8.16
C LEU A 23 -5.10 10.07 -7.30
N ALA A 24 -4.71 11.25 -7.79
CA ALA A 24 -4.95 12.54 -7.16
C ALA A 24 -6.14 13.26 -7.81
N PRO A 25 -6.75 14.23 -7.11
CA PRO A 25 -7.79 15.07 -7.69
C PRO A 25 -7.33 15.74 -8.99
N GLY A 26 -8.11 15.55 -10.05
CA GLY A 26 -7.80 15.97 -11.43
C GLY A 26 -7.37 14.83 -12.35
N ASP A 27 -7.02 13.67 -11.81
CA ASP A 27 -6.67 12.51 -12.62
C ASP A 27 -7.88 11.90 -13.32
N VAL A 28 -7.61 11.40 -14.52
CA VAL A 28 -8.58 10.70 -15.36
C VAL A 28 -7.95 9.43 -15.89
N VAL A 29 -8.63 8.30 -15.73
CA VAL A 29 -8.21 7.00 -16.28
C VAL A 29 -9.28 6.49 -17.23
N GLU A 30 -8.91 6.34 -18.50
CA GLU A 30 -9.77 5.76 -19.53
C GLU A 30 -9.62 4.23 -19.50
N LEU A 31 -10.72 3.50 -19.23
CA LEU A 31 -10.75 2.04 -19.16
C LEU A 31 -11.22 1.42 -20.48
N GLY A 32 -11.89 2.18 -21.34
CA GLY A 32 -12.42 1.70 -22.63
C GLY A 32 -13.60 0.73 -22.43
N GLU A 33 -13.88 -0.13 -23.40
CA GLU A 33 -15.08 -1.00 -23.35
C GLU A 33 -14.91 -2.25 -22.47
N ALA A 34 -13.66 -2.66 -22.19
CA ALA A 34 -13.37 -3.92 -21.51
C ALA A 34 -12.15 -3.88 -20.57
N GLY A 35 -11.46 -2.74 -20.47
CA GLY A 35 -10.33 -2.61 -19.54
C GLY A 35 -10.80 -2.57 -18.09
N HIS A 36 -9.92 -2.97 -17.18
CA HIS A 36 -10.16 -2.85 -15.75
C HIS A 36 -8.99 -2.19 -15.02
N VAL A 37 -9.30 -1.59 -13.88
CA VAL A 37 -8.34 -1.21 -12.84
C VAL A 37 -8.83 -1.72 -11.50
N ASP A 38 -7.90 -2.21 -10.71
CA ASP A 38 -8.16 -2.53 -9.32
C ASP A 38 -7.57 -1.42 -8.47
N LEU A 39 -8.36 -0.86 -7.56
CA LEU A 39 -7.99 0.28 -6.75
C LEU A 39 -8.07 -0.10 -5.27
N LEU A 40 -7.10 0.37 -4.49
CA LEU A 40 -7.28 0.56 -3.05
C LEU A 40 -7.93 1.92 -2.84
N ASP A 41 -9.23 1.95 -2.57
CA ASP A 41 -10.02 3.14 -2.25
C ASP A 41 -9.71 3.57 -0.80
N TYR A 42 -9.12 4.74 -0.62
CA TYR A 42 -8.74 5.21 0.71
C TYR A 42 -9.92 5.74 1.54
N GLY A 43 -10.97 6.24 0.88
CA GLY A 43 -12.13 6.80 1.55
C GLY A 43 -13.02 5.72 2.14
N ALA A 44 -13.34 4.69 1.35
CA ALA A 44 -14.15 3.55 1.79
C ALA A 44 -13.34 2.48 2.53
N CYS A 45 -12.03 2.52 2.37
CA CYS A 45 -11.12 1.47 2.72
C CYS A 45 -11.47 0.10 2.14
N GLU A 46 -11.54 0.05 0.82
CA GLU A 46 -11.94 -1.14 0.08
C GLU A 46 -11.00 -1.36 -1.11
N GLU A 47 -10.79 -2.62 -1.47
CA GLU A 47 -10.28 -2.95 -2.77
C GLU A 47 -11.45 -3.08 -3.74
N VAL A 48 -11.44 -2.28 -4.79
CA VAL A 48 -12.51 -2.23 -5.78
C VAL A 48 -11.95 -2.51 -7.16
N ARG A 49 -12.70 -3.22 -7.99
CA ARG A 49 -12.46 -3.37 -9.42
C ARG A 49 -13.42 -2.47 -10.17
N LEU A 50 -12.86 -1.62 -11.02
CA LEU A 50 -13.63 -0.85 -11.99
C LEU A 50 -13.41 -1.46 -13.36
N THR A 51 -14.49 -1.84 -14.04
CA THR A 51 -14.45 -2.44 -15.39
C THR A 51 -15.17 -1.54 -16.38
N ALA A 52 -14.56 -1.33 -17.54
CA ALA A 52 -15.04 -0.50 -18.63
C ALA A 52 -15.28 0.98 -18.26
N GLY A 53 -15.48 1.85 -19.25
CA GLY A 53 -15.80 3.25 -19.05
C GLY A 53 -14.63 4.14 -18.67
N LYS A 54 -14.88 5.10 -17.79
CA LYS A 54 -13.95 6.17 -17.43
C LYS A 54 -14.00 6.47 -15.94
N LEU A 55 -12.82 6.60 -15.33
CA LEU A 55 -12.63 7.02 -13.96
C LEU A 55 -12.18 8.48 -13.92
N SER A 56 -12.87 9.33 -13.16
CA SER A 56 -12.49 10.72 -12.93
C SER A 56 -12.35 10.99 -11.44
N VAL A 57 -11.23 11.56 -11.01
CA VAL A 57 -10.90 11.75 -9.59
C VAL A 57 -11.05 13.21 -9.18
N SER A 58 -11.74 13.44 -8.06
CA SER A 58 -11.99 14.76 -7.47
C SER A 58 -11.54 14.78 -6.01
N SER A 59 -11.59 15.94 -5.36
CA SER A 59 -11.28 16.06 -3.93
C SER A 59 -12.27 15.32 -3.02
N GLU A 60 -13.44 14.94 -3.52
CA GLU A 60 -14.48 14.25 -2.76
C GLU A 60 -14.42 12.72 -2.92
N GLY A 61 -13.61 12.21 -3.85
CA GLY A 61 -13.58 10.80 -4.21
C GLY A 61 -13.30 10.59 -5.69
N TYR A 62 -13.83 9.52 -6.26
CA TYR A 62 -13.79 9.29 -7.70
C TYR A 62 -15.17 8.92 -8.22
N VAL A 63 -15.40 9.25 -9.49
CA VAL A 63 -16.61 8.90 -10.23
C VAL A 63 -16.22 7.94 -11.34
N HIS A 64 -16.99 6.85 -11.46
CA HIS A 64 -16.84 5.86 -12.51
C HIS A 64 -18.06 5.91 -13.41
N GLU A 65 -17.86 6.23 -14.69
CA GLU A 65 -18.92 6.39 -15.69
C GLU A 65 -18.80 5.33 -16.79
N GLY A 66 -19.93 4.75 -17.22
CA GLY A 66 -19.96 3.84 -18.38
C GLY A 66 -19.39 2.45 -18.12
N GLY A 67 -19.31 2.01 -16.86
CA GLY A 67 -18.81 0.71 -16.48
C GLY A 67 -19.42 0.17 -15.19
N GLU A 68 -18.81 -0.89 -14.64
CA GLU A 68 -19.22 -1.53 -13.39
C GLU A 68 -18.16 -1.39 -12.30
N LYS A 69 -18.61 -1.10 -11.07
CA LYS A 69 -17.80 -1.12 -9.85
C LYS A 69 -18.15 -2.36 -9.04
N GLU A 70 -17.14 -3.17 -8.76
CA GLU A 70 -17.23 -4.33 -7.88
C GLU A 70 -16.33 -4.13 -6.66
N VAL A 71 -16.86 -4.30 -5.45
CA VAL A 71 -16.03 -4.39 -4.24
C VAL A 71 -15.45 -5.80 -4.19
N LEU A 72 -14.14 -5.92 -4.38
CA LEU A 72 -13.46 -7.21 -4.35
C LEU A 72 -13.31 -7.70 -2.91
N ARG A 73 -12.97 -6.80 -1.98
CA ARG A 73 -12.78 -7.08 -0.55
C ARG A 73 -12.59 -5.79 0.25
N ALA A 74 -12.61 -5.93 1.57
CA ALA A 74 -12.11 -4.88 2.45
C ALA A 74 -10.64 -4.55 2.12
N GLY A 75 -10.33 -3.26 2.06
CA GLY A 75 -9.00 -2.76 1.81
C GLY A 75 -8.16 -2.82 3.08
N ASN A 76 -6.84 -2.90 2.93
CA ASN A 76 -5.91 -2.86 4.05
C ASN A 76 -5.44 -1.42 4.32
N CYS A 77 -6.39 -0.53 4.59
CA CYS A 77 -6.17 0.89 4.86
C CYS A 77 -6.47 1.11 6.32
N LEU A 78 -5.41 1.40 7.04
CA LEU A 78 -5.46 1.18 8.44
C LEU A 78 -5.82 2.45 9.20
N GLN A 79 -6.74 2.30 10.16
CA GLN A 79 -6.81 3.17 11.33
C GLN A 79 -5.86 2.60 12.38
N ALA A 80 -4.95 3.43 12.88
CA ALA A 80 -3.94 3.07 13.87
C ALA A 80 -4.58 2.67 15.21
N ASP A 81 -4.89 1.39 15.39
CA ASP A 81 -5.15 0.79 16.69
C ASP A 81 -3.92 -0.02 17.13
N SER A 82 -2.88 0.69 17.59
CA SER A 82 -1.79 0.08 18.35
C SER A 82 -1.38 1.00 19.50
N GLY A 83 -2.28 1.17 20.47
CA GLY A 83 -1.96 1.81 21.75
C GLY A 83 -1.52 0.76 22.78
N THR A 84 -0.30 0.87 23.30
CA THR A 84 0.14 0.18 24.52
C THR A 84 -0.18 0.96 25.80
N GLU A 85 -0.90 2.09 25.73
CA GLU A 85 -1.50 2.77 26.87
C GLU A 85 -2.90 3.33 26.52
N GLU A 86 -3.91 2.98 27.32
CA GLU A 86 -5.33 3.35 27.12
C GLU A 86 -5.60 4.87 27.13
N ALA A 87 -4.63 5.71 27.51
CA ALA A 87 -4.83 7.15 27.71
C ALA A 87 -4.22 8.04 26.61
N LYS A 88 -3.32 7.53 25.76
CA LYS A 88 -2.71 8.27 24.65
C LYS A 88 -2.30 7.31 23.54
N PRO A 89 -3.07 7.19 22.44
CA PRO A 89 -2.64 6.36 21.32
C PRO A 89 -1.44 7.02 20.64
N ASP A 90 -0.27 6.41 20.80
CA ASP A 90 0.86 6.66 19.90
C ASP A 90 0.44 6.29 18.49
N LYS A 91 0.69 7.21 17.54
CA LYS A 91 0.39 7.04 16.12
C LYS A 91 1.33 5.98 15.54
N GLY A 92 0.96 4.72 15.74
CA GLY A 92 1.73 3.55 15.38
C GLY A 92 1.36 3.01 14.00
N LEU A 93 2.39 2.56 13.30
CA LEU A 93 2.34 1.70 12.13
C LEU A 93 1.21 0.69 12.27
N THR A 94 0.23 0.76 11.40
CA THR A 94 -0.81 -0.27 11.44
C THR A 94 -0.46 -1.36 10.45
N VAL A 95 -0.63 -2.62 10.86
CA VAL A 95 -0.75 -3.78 9.97
C VAL A 95 -1.78 -4.70 10.59
N THR A 96 -2.92 -4.82 9.93
CA THR A 96 -3.98 -5.77 10.28
C THR A 96 -4.51 -6.37 9.00
N LEU A 97 -3.84 -7.41 8.51
CA LEU A 97 -4.39 -8.29 7.50
C LEU A 97 -5.51 -9.10 8.17
N ARG A 98 -6.76 -8.93 7.73
CA ARG A 98 -7.88 -9.80 8.13
C ARG A 98 -8.34 -10.63 6.92
N GLY A 99 -7.87 -11.88 6.91
CA GLY A 99 -8.61 -13.10 6.60
C GLY A 99 -9.52 -13.14 5.36
N LEU A 100 -9.00 -13.69 4.26
CA LEU A 100 -9.77 -14.46 3.28
C LEU A 100 -8.93 -15.67 2.84
N SER A 101 -9.49 -16.88 2.94
CA SER A 101 -8.90 -18.08 2.35
C SER A 101 -9.16 -18.09 0.85
N LEU A 102 -8.15 -17.80 0.05
CA LEU A 102 -8.20 -17.94 -1.41
C LEU A 102 -7.03 -18.81 -1.85
N GLU A 103 -7.34 -19.90 -2.55
CA GLU A 103 -6.45 -21.05 -2.81
C GLU A 103 -5.14 -20.76 -3.56
N SER A 104 -4.83 -19.54 -4.01
CA SER A 104 -3.62 -19.34 -4.86
C SER A 104 -3.12 -17.92 -5.10
N LYS A 105 -3.08 -17.01 -4.12
CA LYS A 105 -2.34 -15.74 -4.30
C LYS A 105 -1.46 -15.44 -3.09
N LYS A 106 -0.14 -15.33 -3.32
CA LYS A 106 0.91 -15.05 -2.33
C LYS A 106 1.60 -13.75 -2.70
N ALA A 107 1.99 -12.94 -1.72
CA ALA A 107 2.79 -11.74 -1.98
C ALA A 107 4.22 -12.11 -2.44
N ALA A 108 4.59 -11.72 -3.65
CA ALA A 108 5.95 -11.75 -4.18
C ALA A 108 6.73 -10.45 -3.93
N SER A 109 5.99 -9.35 -3.69
CA SER A 109 6.56 -8.01 -3.48
C SER A 109 5.89 -7.28 -2.33
N LEU A 110 6.64 -6.38 -1.69
CA LEU A 110 6.17 -5.43 -0.69
C LEU A 110 6.31 -4.01 -1.26
N MET A 111 5.21 -3.27 -1.22
CA MET A 111 5.19 -1.84 -1.48
C MET A 111 5.04 -1.07 -0.16
N LEU A 112 5.99 -0.17 0.12
CA LEU A 112 5.92 0.76 1.23
C LEU A 112 5.58 2.16 0.71
N ARG A 113 4.55 2.76 1.29
CA ARG A 113 4.16 4.14 1.04
C ARG A 113 4.37 4.95 2.31
N PHE A 114 5.03 6.09 2.23
CA PHE A 114 5.23 6.99 3.38
C PHE A 114 4.32 8.21 3.25
N ASP A 115 3.74 8.65 4.37
CA ASP A 115 2.97 9.89 4.39
C ASP A 115 3.85 11.14 4.22
N GLU A 116 3.22 12.31 3.96
CA GLU A 116 3.95 13.57 3.77
C GLU A 116 4.79 13.95 5.01
N LYS A 117 4.33 13.58 6.21
CA LYS A 117 5.02 13.88 7.45
C LYS A 117 6.35 13.11 7.53
N LEU A 118 6.33 11.79 7.33
CA LEU A 118 7.53 10.97 7.30
C LEU A 118 8.49 11.40 6.19
N ARG A 119 7.98 11.74 5.01
CA ARG A 119 8.80 12.31 3.92
C ARG A 119 9.45 13.64 4.29
N SER A 120 8.81 14.43 5.15
CA SER A 120 9.38 15.69 5.63
C SER A 120 10.48 15.47 6.69
N GLU A 121 10.34 14.45 7.53
CA GLU A 121 11.22 14.18 8.68
C GLU A 121 12.43 13.29 8.33
N TYR A 122 12.25 12.34 7.41
CA TYR A 122 13.24 11.32 7.05
C TYR A 122 13.66 11.45 5.58
N ASP A 123 14.88 11.05 5.25
CA ASP A 123 15.39 11.00 3.86
C ASP A 123 15.73 9.59 3.38
N THR A 124 16.04 8.69 4.31
CA THR A 124 16.51 7.35 4.01
C THR A 124 15.67 6.34 4.76
N VAL A 125 15.34 5.22 4.12
CA VAL A 125 14.75 4.06 4.79
C VAL A 125 15.51 2.79 4.43
N PHE A 126 15.68 1.94 5.43
CA PHE A 126 16.23 0.60 5.26
C PHE A 126 15.14 -0.42 5.51
N VAL A 127 15.02 -1.41 4.63
CA VAL A 127 14.03 -2.48 4.74
C VAL A 127 14.76 -3.80 4.95
N SER A 128 14.58 -4.40 6.12
CA SER A 128 15.05 -5.74 6.48
C SER A 128 13.87 -6.70 6.54
N PHE A 129 14.11 -7.94 6.14
CA PHE A 129 13.18 -9.05 6.33
C PHE A 129 13.81 -10.04 7.30
N GLU A 130 13.09 -10.37 8.38
CA GLU A 130 13.49 -11.37 9.37
C GLU A 130 14.89 -11.18 9.98
N GLY A 131 15.29 -9.92 10.21
CA GLY A 131 16.63 -9.60 10.72
C GLY A 131 17.76 -9.84 9.71
N GLY A 132 17.43 -10.02 8.44
CA GLY A 132 18.38 -10.14 7.34
C GLY A 132 19.06 -8.82 6.96
N GLU A 133 19.87 -8.84 5.89
CA GLU A 133 20.59 -7.65 5.45
C GLU A 133 19.60 -6.56 4.97
N PRO A 134 19.66 -5.35 5.55
CA PRO A 134 18.75 -4.28 5.17
C PRO A 134 19.04 -3.73 3.78
N LYS A 135 17.99 -3.64 2.94
CA LYS A 135 18.03 -2.92 1.67
C LYS A 135 17.84 -1.43 1.90
N ARG A 136 18.77 -0.60 1.42
CA ARG A 136 18.73 0.87 1.57
C ARG A 136 17.96 1.52 0.43
N PHE A 137 17.16 2.53 0.76
CA PHE A 137 16.46 3.41 -0.17
C PHE A 137 16.68 4.87 0.25
N ASP A 138 17.27 5.66 -0.64
CA ASP A 138 17.68 7.05 -0.39
C ASP A 138 16.57 8.09 -0.61
N VAL A 139 15.34 7.62 -0.87
CA VAL A 139 14.16 8.47 -1.07
C VAL A 139 12.95 7.76 -0.47
N LEU A 140 12.20 8.45 0.40
CA LEU A 140 10.91 7.96 0.95
C LEU A 140 9.74 8.18 -0.05
N GLU A 141 9.96 7.78 -1.30
CA GLU A 141 8.88 7.62 -2.29
C GLU A 141 8.16 6.28 -2.10
N ASN A 142 7.36 5.87 -3.07
CA ASN A 142 6.75 4.54 -3.06
C ASN A 142 7.84 3.50 -3.34
N ILE A 143 8.21 2.73 -2.31
CA ILE A 143 9.27 1.73 -2.40
C ILE A 143 8.66 0.39 -2.74
N LEU A 144 9.08 -0.21 -3.85
CA LEU A 144 8.76 -1.58 -4.21
C LEU A 144 9.98 -2.46 -4.00
N THR A 145 9.83 -3.53 -3.20
CA THR A 145 10.91 -4.48 -2.93
C THR A 145 10.37 -5.92 -3.00
N ALA A 146 11.15 -6.82 -3.59
CA ALA A 146 10.81 -8.23 -3.60
C ALA A 146 10.86 -8.81 -2.18
N MET A 147 9.84 -9.61 -1.86
CA MET A 147 9.82 -10.41 -0.63
C MET A 147 10.82 -11.57 -0.76
N PRO A 148 11.37 -12.06 0.36
CA PRO A 148 12.29 -13.20 0.32
C PRO A 148 11.59 -14.44 -0.28
N GLU A 149 12.30 -15.16 -1.15
CA GLU A 149 11.84 -16.47 -1.64
C GLU A 149 11.80 -17.46 -0.48
N ARG A 150 10.76 -18.31 -0.44
CA ARG A 150 10.54 -19.27 0.65
C ARG A 150 10.04 -20.60 0.11
N ASP A 151 10.47 -21.67 0.78
CA ASP A 151 10.05 -23.04 0.49
C ASP A 151 8.68 -23.40 1.08
N GLY A 152 8.09 -22.52 1.91
CA GLY A 152 6.82 -22.75 2.60
C GLY A 152 5.90 -21.53 2.57
N ASP A 153 4.62 -21.77 2.32
CA ASP A 153 3.66 -20.78 1.84
C ASP A 153 2.84 -20.07 2.92
N GLU A 154 3.02 -20.47 4.18
CA GLU A 154 2.14 -20.10 5.29
C GLU A 154 2.87 -19.35 6.42
N GLN A 155 4.17 -19.11 6.28
CA GLN A 155 4.93 -18.42 7.31
C GLN A 155 4.86 -16.91 7.14
N ALA A 156 4.41 -16.24 8.20
CA ALA A 156 4.41 -14.79 8.27
C ALA A 156 5.84 -14.25 8.10
N VAL A 157 5.96 -13.11 7.42
CA VAL A 157 7.21 -12.45 7.07
C VAL A 157 7.35 -11.25 7.98
N GLU A 158 8.35 -11.27 8.84
CA GLU A 158 8.69 -10.11 9.65
C GLU A 158 9.43 -9.07 8.79
N VAL A 159 8.99 -7.81 8.88
CA VAL A 159 9.59 -6.69 8.18
C VAL A 159 10.00 -5.64 9.19
N GLU A 160 11.24 -5.16 9.06
CA GLU A 160 11.81 -4.09 9.87
C GLU A 160 12.15 -2.92 8.96
N LEU A 161 11.63 -1.74 9.30
CA LEU A 161 11.94 -0.48 8.65
C LEU A 161 12.81 0.36 9.57
N PHE A 162 13.95 0.82 9.08
CA PHE A 162 14.78 1.79 9.78
C PHE A 162 14.68 3.12 9.04
N LEU A 163 13.94 4.06 9.61
CA LEU A 163 13.75 5.40 9.09
C LEU A 163 14.89 6.27 9.61
N GLN A 164 15.75 6.75 8.72
CA GLN A 164 16.86 7.62 9.06
C GLN A 164 16.51 9.08 8.75
N GLY A 165 16.63 9.91 9.78
CA GLY A 165 16.31 11.33 9.77
C GLY A 165 17.32 12.12 8.96
N LYS A 166 16.93 13.33 8.57
CA LYS A 166 17.79 14.25 7.82
C LYS A 166 18.95 14.78 8.66
N ALA A 167 19.99 15.23 7.96
CA ALA A 167 21.07 15.99 8.58
C ALA A 167 20.53 17.22 9.32
N PRO A 168 21.12 17.62 10.46
CA PRO A 168 22.33 17.09 11.07
C PRO A 168 22.10 15.95 12.08
N ASP A 169 20.86 15.64 12.43
CA ASP A 169 20.54 14.79 13.58
C ASP A 169 20.65 13.29 13.26
N TYR A 170 20.44 12.89 12.00
CA TYR A 170 20.57 11.50 11.48
C TYR A 170 19.93 10.41 12.36
N GLY A 171 18.95 10.78 13.20
CA GLY A 171 18.32 9.86 14.14
C GLY A 171 17.65 8.70 13.41
N VAL A 172 17.73 7.50 13.97
CA VAL A 172 17.12 6.31 13.37
C VAL A 172 15.94 5.85 14.21
N VAL A 173 14.79 5.68 13.57
CA VAL A 173 13.58 5.10 14.17
C VAL A 173 13.32 3.75 13.52
N MET A 174 13.23 2.71 14.36
CA MET A 174 12.85 1.37 13.91
C MET A 174 11.33 1.19 14.02
N ARG A 175 10.75 0.64 12.96
CA ARG A 175 9.36 0.19 12.89
C ARG A 175 9.35 -1.27 12.46
N LYS A 176 8.41 -2.06 12.98
CA LYS A 176 8.34 -3.49 12.71
C LYS A 176 6.90 -3.92 12.51
N PHE A 177 6.69 -4.81 11.55
CA PHE A 177 5.40 -5.39 11.26
C PHE A 177 5.54 -6.78 10.65
N THR A 178 4.43 -7.49 10.52
CA THR A 178 4.42 -8.84 9.94
C THR A 178 3.44 -8.92 8.79
N ILE A 179 3.86 -9.49 7.67
CA ILE A 179 3.01 -9.79 6.51
C ILE A 179 2.68 -11.26 6.57
N ASP A 180 1.41 -11.64 6.56
CA ASP A 180 1.00 -13.02 6.35
C ASP A 180 0.71 -13.22 4.85
N PRO A 181 1.61 -13.89 4.07
CA PRO A 181 1.45 -14.03 2.63
C PRO A 181 0.16 -14.74 2.24
N ALA A 182 -0.35 -15.65 3.07
CA ALA A 182 -1.59 -16.38 2.82
C ALA A 182 -2.82 -15.47 2.94
N GLN A 183 -2.70 -14.35 3.65
CA GLN A 183 -3.74 -13.33 3.76
C GLN A 183 -3.60 -12.21 2.72
N VAL A 184 -2.46 -12.13 2.02
CA VAL A 184 -2.29 -11.20 0.91
C VAL A 184 -2.85 -11.83 -0.35
N GLY A 185 -4.12 -11.56 -0.66
CA GLY A 185 -4.73 -12.12 -1.87
C GLY A 185 -4.28 -11.44 -3.17
N ARG A 186 -2.99 -11.09 -3.31
CA ARG A 186 -2.29 -10.50 -4.46
C ARG A 186 -0.80 -10.86 -4.45
N ASN A 187 -0.15 -10.73 -5.60
CA ASN A 187 1.31 -10.86 -5.72
C ASN A 187 2.09 -9.69 -5.11
N THR A 188 1.42 -8.64 -4.64
CA THR A 188 2.07 -7.50 -3.98
C THR A 188 1.27 -7.09 -2.75
N ALA A 189 1.95 -7.04 -1.61
CA ALA A 189 1.45 -6.48 -0.37
C ALA A 189 1.70 -4.97 -0.35
N VAL A 190 0.68 -4.16 -0.11
CA VAL A 190 0.83 -2.70 0.02
C VAL A 190 0.71 -2.32 1.50
N VAL A 191 1.68 -1.56 2.00
CA VAL A 191 1.76 -1.08 3.37
C VAL A 191 1.94 0.43 3.36
N ILE A 192 1.05 1.13 4.08
CA ILE A 192 1.11 2.58 4.27
C ILE A 192 1.73 2.87 5.64
N VAL A 193 2.86 3.54 5.63
CA VAL A 193 3.69 3.96 6.76
C VAL A 193 3.33 5.41 7.10
N LYS A 194 2.95 5.65 8.35
CA LYS A 194 2.58 6.96 8.92
C LYS A 194 3.40 7.24 10.18
#